data_AF-G8NVS6-F1
#
_entry.id   AF-G8NVS6-F1
#
_cell.length_a   1.000
_cell.length_b   1.000
_cell.length_c   1.000
_cell.angle_alpha   90.00
_cell.angle_beta   90.00
_cell.angle_gamma   90.00
#
_symmetry.space_group_name_H-M   'P 1'
#
loop_
_entity.id
_entity.type
_entity.pdbx_description
1 polymer ?
#
loop_
_entity_poly.entity_id
_entity_poly.type
_entity_poly.pdbx_seq_one_letter_code
_entity_poly.pdbx_strand_id
1 'polypeptide(L)'
;MRRVKRMVQGCLLTLLLIFLALCTAGEIRQRILVHRAASLLSDIHSLRLHQSNWNDAQRFIAHWGRWGHYDGTCTPEDCLYVITLHDLTAQINNNAVEWPSRTTYFLSAFRLLPRQWGGGLRLMQAMFLVQNGIVVRSGVWIDMTQSPFAKGAQPVCCGAELIMSVRSQASLGMPEGKQEEQRSHHPDYTTWRPGGCTFCLMGRATYADSMPSEDVAKISDFQLSCATRWSSCLTLEELDPAAHSWHLYESPWGDPPKKPSSQQMPVGCALPLYALGRDASRIVSVEALEDGVSLGKDSDGIEYESSRVRVIAGLKGDSPWRSNSIQKVLSSGAPFDGKLRKPAHLVKTRRYLLILGKEDDVPRDKVVLGICGIAGEDAASDQEVRRGVVMDDQLKGFEPIVSFGGFARRRLEPWDQ
;
A
#
# COMPACT_ATOMS: atom_id res chain seq x y z
N MET A 1 4.10 6.73 68.32
CA MET A 1 4.48 7.47 67.10
C MET A 1 5.68 6.89 66.33
N ARG A 2 6.84 6.57 66.93
CA ARG A 2 8.01 6.05 66.17
C ARG A 2 7.78 4.74 65.40
N ARG A 3 7.03 3.77 65.98
CA ARG A 3 6.71 2.50 65.31
C ARG A 3 5.80 2.69 64.08
N VAL A 4 4.79 3.56 64.21
CA VAL A 4 3.89 3.91 63.09
C VAL A 4 4.66 4.58 61.95
N LYS A 5 5.58 5.51 62.25
CA LYS A 5 6.42 6.15 61.22
C LYS A 5 7.28 5.14 60.44
N ARG A 6 7.87 4.15 61.13
CA ARG A 6 8.67 3.09 60.49
C ARG A 6 7.81 2.17 59.62
N MET A 7 6.61 1.81 60.07
CA MET A 7 5.67 1.01 59.26
C MET A 7 5.23 1.76 58.00
N VAL A 8 4.85 3.03 58.12
CA VAL A 8 4.45 3.86 56.95
C VAL A 8 5.61 4.03 55.97
N GLN A 9 6.83 4.28 56.47
CA GLN A 9 8.02 4.36 55.62
C GLN A 9 8.32 3.05 54.89
N GLY A 10 8.17 1.91 55.58
CA GLY A 10 8.33 0.58 54.97
C GLY A 10 7.31 0.33 53.86
N CYS A 11 6.03 0.62 54.10
CA CYS A 11 4.99 0.47 53.09
C CYS A 11 5.22 1.35 51.86
N LEU A 12 5.60 2.62 52.06
CA LEU A 12 5.90 3.55 50.97
C LEU A 12 7.09 3.08 50.13
N LEU A 13 8.16 2.61 50.78
CA LEU A 13 9.34 2.08 50.08
C LEU A 13 8.98 0.85 49.23
N THR A 14 8.23 -0.09 49.81
CA THR A 14 7.80 -1.31 49.08
C THR A 14 6.92 -0.96 47.88
N LEU A 15 5.96 -0.05 48.04
CA LEU A 15 5.12 0.42 46.93
C LEU A 15 5.94 1.10 45.83
N LEU A 16 6.94 1.91 46.20
CA LEU A 16 7.86 2.54 45.25
C LEU A 16 8.68 1.50 44.48
N LEU A 17 9.21 0.48 45.16
CA LEU A 17 9.97 -0.59 44.51
C LEU A 17 9.11 -1.42 43.55
N ILE A 18 7.88 -1.75 43.95
CA ILE A 18 6.91 -2.44 43.08
C ILE A 18 6.61 -1.57 41.84
N PHE A 19 6.37 -0.27 42.04
CA PHE A 19 6.13 0.66 40.93
C PHE A 19 7.32 0.71 39.96
N LEU A 20 8.55 0.83 40.46
CA LEU A 20 9.75 0.83 39.63
C LEU A 20 9.95 -0.51 38.90
N ALA A 21 9.68 -1.63 39.56
CA ALA A 21 9.75 -2.95 38.94
C ALA A 21 8.74 -3.10 37.80
N LEU A 22 7.51 -2.61 37.96
CA LEU A 22 6.49 -2.61 36.91
C LEU A 22 6.88 -1.71 35.74
N CYS A 23 7.41 -0.51 36.00
CA CYS A 23 7.86 0.42 34.96
C CYS A 23 9.02 -0.17 34.13
N THR A 24 10.04 -0.70 34.81
CA THR A 24 11.21 -1.31 34.16
C THR A 24 10.84 -2.57 33.38
N ALA A 25 9.93 -3.40 33.90
CA ALA A 25 9.45 -4.57 33.16
C ALA A 25 8.71 -4.19 31.87
N GLY A 26 7.94 -3.10 31.87
CA GLY A 26 7.28 -2.58 30.67
C GLY A 26 8.27 -2.13 29.60
N GLU A 27 9.25 -1.30 29.98
CA GLU A 27 10.29 -0.81 29.07
C GLU A 27 11.16 -1.93 28.51
N ILE A 28 11.53 -2.91 29.33
CA ILE A 28 12.28 -4.10 28.88
C ILE A 28 11.47 -4.86 27.83
N ARG A 29 10.16 -5.06 28.04
CA ARG A 29 9.29 -5.74 27.07
C ARG A 29 9.19 -4.99 25.76
N GLN A 30 9.00 -3.67 25.79
CA GLN A 30 8.95 -2.83 24.58
C GLN A 30 10.28 -2.87 23.81
N ARG A 31 11.42 -2.80 24.51
CA ARG A 31 12.74 -2.94 23.86
C ARG A 31 12.95 -4.31 23.23
N ILE A 32 12.51 -5.39 23.89
CA ILE A 32 12.54 -6.73 23.31
C ILE A 32 11.64 -6.82 22.07
N LEU A 33 10.45 -6.23 22.12
CA LEU A 33 9.52 -6.21 21.00
C LEU A 33 10.10 -5.45 19.80
N VAL A 34 10.63 -4.24 20.03
CA VAL A 34 11.31 -3.43 19.01
C VAL A 34 12.52 -4.15 18.42
N HIS A 35 13.32 -4.82 19.25
CA HIS A 35 14.47 -5.58 18.77
C HIS A 35 14.02 -6.76 17.88
N ARG A 36 12.98 -7.49 18.28
CA ARG A 36 12.40 -8.56 17.45
C ARG A 36 11.79 -8.03 16.17
N ALA A 37 11.09 -6.90 16.23
CA ALA A 37 10.52 -6.22 15.08
C ALA A 37 11.60 -5.79 14.07
N ALA A 38 12.72 -5.24 14.54
CA ALA A 38 13.86 -4.92 13.70
C ALA A 38 14.49 -6.19 13.06
N SER A 39 14.63 -7.27 13.83
CA SER A 39 15.10 -8.55 13.29
C SER A 39 14.14 -9.12 12.25
N LEU A 40 12.83 -9.06 12.51
CA LEU A 40 11.79 -9.49 11.57
C LEU A 40 11.86 -8.69 10.27
N LEU A 41 12.07 -7.36 10.38
CA LEU A 41 12.19 -6.48 9.22
C LEU A 41 13.41 -6.86 8.36
N SER A 42 14.55 -7.07 9.00
CA SER A 42 15.77 -7.52 8.32
C SER A 42 15.57 -8.88 7.65
N ASP A 43 14.92 -9.81 8.32
CA ASP A 43 14.70 -11.15 7.79
C ASP A 43 13.71 -11.13 6.61
N ILE A 44 12.63 -10.34 6.68
CA ILE A 44 11.67 -10.25 5.56
C ILE A 44 12.30 -9.58 4.35
N HIS A 45 13.18 -8.58 4.53
CA HIS A 45 13.97 -7.99 3.44
C HIS A 45 14.95 -8.98 2.81
N SER A 46 15.38 -10.02 3.55
CA SER A 46 16.20 -11.09 2.99
C SER A 46 15.42 -12.01 2.04
N LEU A 47 14.09 -12.09 2.19
CA LEU A 47 13.21 -12.81 1.28
C LEU A 47 12.96 -11.97 0.02
N ARG A 48 13.83 -12.16 -0.97
CA ARG A 48 13.70 -11.56 -2.30
C ARG A 48 12.58 -12.23 -3.09
N LEU A 49 11.63 -11.42 -3.57
CA LEU A 49 10.55 -11.87 -4.45
C LEU A 49 11.12 -12.51 -5.72
N HIS A 50 10.51 -13.60 -6.16
CA HIS A 50 10.87 -14.42 -7.31
C HIS A 50 12.29 -15.04 -7.30
N GLN A 51 13.08 -14.82 -6.25
CA GLN A 51 14.44 -15.36 -6.09
C GLN A 51 14.54 -16.32 -4.91
N SER A 52 13.81 -16.06 -3.83
CA SER A 52 13.79 -16.91 -2.65
C SER A 52 12.92 -18.13 -2.90
N ASN A 53 13.43 -19.31 -2.55
CA ASN A 53 12.74 -20.57 -2.77
C ASN A 53 12.08 -21.09 -1.47
N TRP A 54 11.42 -22.23 -1.57
CA TRP A 54 10.77 -22.88 -0.43
C TRP A 54 11.70 -23.19 0.73
N ASN A 55 12.97 -23.56 0.49
CA ASN A 55 13.90 -23.83 1.58
C ASN A 55 14.28 -22.56 2.34
N ASP A 56 14.32 -21.41 1.68
CA ASP A 56 14.50 -20.11 2.33
C ASP A 56 13.27 -19.78 3.17
N ALA A 57 12.07 -19.95 2.60
CA ALA A 57 10.80 -19.78 3.31
C ALA A 57 10.67 -20.70 4.53
N GLN A 58 11.03 -21.99 4.42
CA GLN A 58 10.99 -22.94 5.54
C GLN A 58 11.96 -22.55 6.66
N ARG A 59 13.16 -22.05 6.34
CA ARG A 59 14.09 -21.52 7.34
C ARG A 59 13.48 -20.33 8.08
N PHE A 60 12.85 -19.43 7.35
CA PHE A 60 12.14 -18.29 7.91
C PHE A 60 10.96 -18.73 8.81
N ILE A 61 10.14 -19.69 8.36
CA ILE A 61 9.04 -20.30 9.15
C ILE A 61 9.57 -20.94 10.42
N ALA A 62 10.66 -21.71 10.33
CA ALA A 62 11.26 -22.36 11.50
C ALA A 62 11.79 -21.33 12.51
N HIS A 63 12.39 -20.24 12.04
CA HIS A 63 12.90 -19.17 12.90
C HIS A 63 11.77 -18.42 13.63
N TRP A 64 10.70 -18.06 12.90
CA TRP A 64 9.59 -17.26 13.41
C TRP A 64 8.37 -18.09 13.85
N GLY A 65 8.47 -19.42 13.87
CA GLY A 65 7.37 -20.37 14.08
C GLY A 65 6.51 -20.11 15.31
N ARG A 66 7.10 -19.54 16.37
CA ARG A 66 6.38 -19.19 17.60
C ARG A 66 5.39 -18.04 17.43
N TRP A 67 5.64 -17.13 16.48
CA TRP A 67 4.83 -15.93 16.24
C TRP A 67 4.10 -15.95 14.90
N GLY A 68 4.35 -16.98 14.09
CA GLY A 68 3.76 -17.13 12.77
C GLY A 68 2.60 -18.10 12.75
N HIS A 69 1.75 -17.91 11.76
CA HIS A 69 0.66 -18.81 11.40
C HIS A 69 0.49 -18.82 9.89
N TYR A 70 -0.23 -19.80 9.38
CA TYR A 70 -0.62 -19.87 7.98
C TYR A 70 -2.10 -20.18 7.87
N ASP A 71 -2.74 -19.66 6.82
CA ASP A 71 -4.12 -19.97 6.51
C ASP A 71 -4.19 -21.18 5.57
N GLY A 72 -4.87 -22.25 5.99
CA GLY A 72 -5.04 -23.48 5.20
C GLY A 72 -3.84 -24.42 5.30
N THR A 73 -3.38 -24.95 4.16
CA THR A 73 -2.18 -25.80 4.07
C THR A 73 -0.97 -24.96 3.69
N CYS A 74 0.15 -25.14 4.37
CA CYS A 74 1.41 -24.49 4.00
C CYS A 74 2.35 -25.52 3.37
N THR A 75 2.41 -25.53 2.04
CA THR A 75 3.25 -26.43 1.23
C THR A 75 4.05 -25.60 0.22
N PRO A 76 5.07 -26.14 -0.47
CA PRO A 76 5.75 -25.40 -1.52
C PRO A 76 4.80 -24.94 -2.64
N GLU A 77 3.71 -25.65 -2.89
CA GLU A 77 2.75 -25.30 -3.94
C GLU A 77 1.99 -24.01 -3.63
N ASP A 78 1.60 -23.80 -2.37
CA ASP A 78 0.88 -22.62 -1.90
C ASP A 78 1.03 -22.49 -0.37
N CYS A 79 1.58 -21.37 0.10
CA CYS A 79 1.64 -21.05 1.52
C CYS A 79 1.62 -19.53 1.74
N LEU A 80 0.54 -19.03 2.33
CA LEU A 80 0.51 -17.69 2.92
C LEU A 80 0.90 -17.81 4.40
N TYR A 81 2.04 -17.22 4.77
CA TYR A 81 2.53 -17.24 6.13
C TYR A 81 2.57 -15.82 6.68
N VAL A 82 2.01 -15.63 7.88
CA VAL A 82 1.88 -14.33 8.54
C VAL A 82 2.48 -14.41 9.95
N ILE A 83 3.40 -13.51 10.24
CA ILE A 83 4.01 -13.35 11.56
C ILE A 83 3.38 -12.15 12.25
N THR A 84 3.03 -12.33 13.53
CA THR A 84 2.38 -11.29 14.33
C THR A 84 3.17 -11.08 15.62
N LEU A 85 3.89 -9.96 15.70
CA LEU A 85 4.55 -9.49 16.92
C LEU A 85 3.68 -8.42 17.57
N HIS A 86 3.15 -8.68 18.76
CA HIS A 86 2.29 -7.74 19.47
C HIS A 86 2.70 -7.56 20.93
N ASP A 87 2.35 -6.41 21.49
CA ASP A 87 2.35 -6.22 22.94
C ASP A 87 1.19 -7.02 23.57
N LEU A 88 1.38 -7.52 24.79
CA LEU A 88 0.38 -8.29 25.55
C LEU A 88 -0.93 -7.51 25.78
N THR A 89 -0.89 -6.18 25.61
CA THR A 89 -2.06 -5.31 25.69
C THR A 89 -2.94 -5.34 24.44
N ALA A 90 -2.45 -5.88 23.32
CA ALA A 90 -3.16 -5.88 22.03
C ALA A 90 -4.31 -6.89 21.94
N GLN A 91 -4.36 -7.90 22.81
CA GLN A 91 -5.45 -8.89 22.83
C GLN A 91 -6.75 -8.41 23.50
N ILE A 92 -6.83 -7.14 23.90
CA ILE A 92 -8.04 -6.58 24.53
C ILE A 92 -8.93 -5.96 23.43
N ASN A 93 -9.89 -6.77 22.97
CA ASN A 93 -11.07 -6.43 22.15
C ASN A 93 -10.89 -6.13 20.65
N ASN A 94 -11.11 -7.17 19.82
CA ASN A 94 -11.56 -7.02 18.42
C ASN A 94 -13.01 -6.53 18.30
N ASN A 95 -13.73 -6.42 19.42
CA ASN A 95 -15.03 -5.77 19.46
C ASN A 95 -14.80 -4.28 19.72
N ALA A 96 -14.88 -3.50 18.65
CA ALA A 96 -14.91 -2.06 18.70
C ALA A 96 -15.93 -1.55 19.75
N VAL A 97 -15.64 -0.37 20.31
CA VAL A 97 -16.53 0.47 21.15
C VAL A 97 -16.54 0.22 22.67
N GLU A 98 -15.48 -0.32 23.26
CA GLU A 98 -15.13 0.11 24.62
C GLU A 98 -13.96 1.07 24.53
N TRP A 99 -14.31 2.36 24.45
CA TRP A 99 -13.39 3.47 24.68
C TRP A 99 -12.42 3.10 25.80
N PRO A 100 -11.11 3.43 25.68
CA PRO A 100 -10.21 3.30 26.81
C PRO A 100 -10.89 4.00 27.98
N SER A 101 -11.27 3.23 29.00
CA SER A 101 -11.92 3.79 30.17
C SER A 101 -11.05 4.96 30.65
N ARG A 102 -11.66 5.98 31.27
CA ARG A 102 -10.90 7.05 31.93
C ARG A 102 -9.74 6.49 32.75
N THR A 103 -9.92 5.31 33.35
CA THR A 103 -8.89 4.55 34.07
C THR A 103 -7.72 4.15 33.18
N THR A 104 -7.94 3.58 31.99
CA THR A 104 -6.87 3.23 31.05
C THR A 104 -6.11 4.47 30.60
N TYR A 105 -6.82 5.59 30.36
CA TYR A 105 -6.21 6.90 30.11
C TYR A 105 -5.42 7.42 31.31
N PHE A 106 -5.94 7.33 32.53
CA PHE A 106 -5.22 7.74 33.72
C PHE A 106 -3.97 6.87 33.94
N LEU A 107 -4.07 5.56 33.70
CA LEU A 107 -2.93 4.64 33.83
C LEU A 107 -1.89 4.86 32.72
N SER A 108 -2.27 5.21 31.49
CA SER A 108 -1.29 5.65 30.47
C SER A 108 -0.72 7.03 30.81
N ALA A 109 -1.56 7.94 31.32
CA ALA A 109 -1.17 9.31 31.67
C ALA A 109 -0.16 9.35 32.83
N PHE A 110 -0.36 8.52 33.84
CA PHE A 110 0.54 8.35 34.98
C PHE A 110 1.72 7.42 34.68
N ARG A 111 1.88 6.97 33.42
CA ARG A 111 2.92 6.00 33.03
C ARG A 111 2.90 4.75 33.92
N LEU A 112 1.71 4.27 34.26
CA LEU A 112 1.49 3.02 35.00
C LEU A 112 1.29 1.82 34.07
N LEU A 113 1.06 2.06 32.78
CA LEU A 113 1.03 1.04 31.73
C LEU A 113 2.42 0.85 31.09
N PRO A 114 2.74 -0.33 30.54
CA PRO A 114 4.04 -0.67 29.95
C PRO A 114 4.42 0.09 28.65
N ARG A 115 3.79 1.24 28.36
CA ARG A 115 4.01 2.08 27.16
C ARG A 115 4.58 3.44 27.56
N GLN A 116 5.67 3.48 28.32
CA GLN A 116 6.03 4.69 29.06
C GLN A 116 6.79 5.69 28.20
N TRP A 117 7.75 5.26 27.37
CA TRP A 117 8.55 6.16 26.53
C TRP A 117 8.45 5.82 25.05
N GLY A 118 8.34 6.84 24.18
CA GLY A 118 8.33 6.66 22.72
C GLY A 118 6.96 6.31 22.11
N GLY A 119 5.94 6.07 22.94
CA GLY A 119 4.57 5.79 22.48
C GLY A 119 4.32 4.30 22.22
N GLY A 120 5.38 3.52 22.00
CA GLY A 120 5.37 2.05 22.02
C GLY A 120 4.93 1.41 20.71
N LEU A 121 5.59 0.31 20.36
CA LEU A 121 5.18 -0.57 19.28
C LEU A 121 4.04 -1.44 19.79
N ARG A 122 2.90 -1.42 19.09
CA ARG A 122 1.73 -2.21 19.47
C ARG A 122 1.70 -3.53 18.74
N LEU A 123 1.86 -3.45 17.42
CA LEU A 123 1.74 -4.58 16.55
C LEU A 123 2.65 -4.36 15.34
N MET A 124 3.40 -5.39 14.98
CA MET A 124 4.07 -5.51 13.70
C MET A 124 3.69 -6.85 13.11
N GLN A 125 3.33 -6.83 11.83
CA GLN A 125 3.13 -8.02 11.06
C GLN A 125 4.03 -8.03 9.84
N ALA A 126 4.47 -9.22 9.48
CA ALA A 126 5.12 -9.48 8.21
C ALA A 126 4.44 -10.68 7.56
N MET A 127 4.29 -10.65 6.26
CA MET A 127 3.78 -11.79 5.49
C MET A 127 4.65 -12.07 4.29
N PHE A 128 4.61 -13.32 3.85
CA PHE A 128 5.04 -13.70 2.52
C PHE A 128 4.13 -14.79 1.97
N LEU A 129 4.06 -14.85 0.66
CA LEU A 129 3.33 -15.87 -0.08
C LEU A 129 4.30 -16.71 -0.90
N VAL A 130 4.30 -18.02 -0.69
CA VAL A 130 4.97 -18.99 -1.57
C VAL A 130 3.97 -19.57 -2.54
N GLN A 131 4.33 -19.61 -3.82
CA GLN A 131 3.64 -20.41 -4.83
C GLN A 131 4.63 -21.11 -5.74
N ASN A 132 4.36 -22.39 -6.05
CA ASN A 132 5.23 -23.23 -6.88
C ASN A 132 6.71 -23.23 -6.42
N GLY A 133 6.92 -23.20 -5.10
CA GLY A 133 8.23 -23.26 -4.45
C GLY A 133 9.00 -21.95 -4.43
N ILE A 134 8.39 -20.82 -4.80
CA ILE A 134 9.03 -19.50 -4.89
C ILE A 134 8.22 -18.47 -4.10
N VAL A 135 8.88 -17.54 -3.41
CA VAL A 135 8.22 -16.41 -2.75
C VAL A 135 7.77 -15.40 -3.80
N VAL A 136 6.45 -15.19 -3.92
CA VAL A 136 5.84 -14.32 -4.94
C VAL A 136 5.25 -13.04 -4.37
N ARG A 137 4.88 -13.02 -3.08
CA ARG A 137 4.46 -11.78 -2.39
C ARG A 137 5.16 -11.60 -1.07
N SER A 138 5.26 -10.35 -0.65
CA SER A 138 5.62 -10.00 0.71
C SER A 138 4.96 -8.71 1.16
N GLY A 139 4.88 -8.51 2.47
CA GLY A 139 4.42 -7.25 3.01
C GLY A 139 4.71 -7.11 4.49
N VAL A 140 4.72 -5.87 4.94
CA VAL A 140 4.91 -5.49 6.34
C VAL A 140 3.81 -4.51 6.73
N TRP A 141 3.32 -4.64 7.95
CA TRP A 141 2.33 -3.78 8.56
C TRP A 141 2.79 -3.42 9.96
N ILE A 142 2.65 -2.17 10.35
CA ILE A 142 3.07 -1.66 11.65
C ILE A 142 2.01 -0.73 12.23
N ASP A 143 1.75 -0.89 13.53
CA ASP A 143 0.93 -0.01 14.35
C ASP A 143 1.73 0.40 15.59
N MET A 144 1.88 1.72 15.73
CA MET A 144 2.50 2.37 16.85
C MET A 144 1.56 3.38 17.48
N THR A 145 1.59 3.48 18.80
CA THR A 145 0.86 4.55 19.48
C THR A 145 1.74 5.79 19.61
N GLN A 146 1.15 6.96 19.41
CA GLN A 146 1.78 8.22 19.78
C GLN A 146 1.61 8.47 21.28
N SER A 147 2.65 9.01 21.93
CA SER A 147 2.50 9.47 23.30
C SER A 147 1.50 10.65 23.35
N PRO A 148 0.46 10.59 24.21
CA PRO A 148 -0.50 11.69 24.36
C PRO A 148 0.14 12.97 24.93
N PHE A 149 1.38 12.88 25.41
CA PHE A 149 2.15 14.00 25.96
C PHE A 149 3.20 14.55 25.00
N ALA A 150 3.36 13.97 23.82
CA ALA A 150 4.31 14.48 22.86
C ALA A 150 3.85 15.86 22.36
N LYS A 151 4.75 16.84 22.39
CA LYS A 151 4.48 18.20 21.89
C LYS A 151 4.16 18.12 20.40
N GLY A 152 2.96 18.54 20.00
CA GLY A 152 2.49 18.42 18.60
C GLY A 152 1.66 17.17 18.33
N ALA A 153 1.47 16.28 19.31
CA ALA A 153 0.46 15.24 19.22
C ALA A 153 -0.92 15.87 19.03
N GLN A 154 -1.74 15.28 18.17
CA GLN A 154 -3.13 15.73 18.03
C GLN A 154 -3.83 15.61 19.39
N PRO A 155 -4.68 16.58 19.77
CA PRO A 155 -5.41 16.59 21.03
C PRO A 155 -6.56 15.57 20.97
N VAL A 156 -6.21 14.30 20.79
CA VAL A 156 -7.11 13.18 20.91
C VAL A 156 -6.88 12.60 22.28
N CYS A 157 -7.96 12.39 23.04
CA CYS A 157 -7.93 11.97 24.44
C CYS A 157 -7.25 10.62 24.71
N CYS A 158 -6.66 9.95 23.70
CA CYS A 158 -6.01 8.64 23.82
C CYS A 158 -4.66 8.51 23.07
N GLY A 159 -4.14 9.59 22.46
CA GLY A 159 -3.00 9.54 21.53
C GLY A 159 -3.43 9.09 20.12
N ALA A 160 -2.79 9.62 19.07
CA ALA A 160 -3.06 9.14 17.71
C ALA A 160 -2.30 7.84 17.45
N GLU A 161 -2.83 6.96 16.61
CA GLU A 161 -2.07 5.79 16.13
C GLU A 161 -1.31 6.16 14.85
N LEU A 162 -0.09 5.63 14.69
CA LEU A 162 0.68 5.67 13.45
C LEU A 162 0.60 4.28 12.85
N ILE A 163 -0.05 4.17 11.71
CA ILE A 163 -0.24 2.89 11.02
C ILE A 163 0.41 2.98 9.65
N MET A 164 1.33 2.07 9.36
CA MET A 164 1.98 2.00 8.06
C MET A 164 1.89 0.59 7.49
N SER A 165 1.65 0.49 6.19
CA SER A 165 1.64 -0.80 5.50
C SER A 165 2.35 -0.70 4.17
N VAL A 166 3.23 -1.65 3.90
CA VAL A 166 4.00 -1.73 2.66
C VAL A 166 3.86 -3.14 2.14
N ARG A 167 3.34 -3.32 0.93
CA ARG A 167 3.08 -4.66 0.38
C ARG A 167 3.32 -4.73 -1.11
N SER A 168 3.61 -5.92 -1.58
CA SER A 168 3.79 -6.21 -2.99
C SER A 168 2.46 -6.60 -3.66
N GLN A 169 2.34 -6.34 -4.98
CA GLN A 169 1.24 -6.76 -5.85
C GLN A 169 1.73 -6.95 -7.29
N ALA A 170 1.07 -7.83 -8.06
CA ALA A 170 1.40 -8.05 -9.48
C ALA A 170 1.20 -6.77 -10.30
N SER A 171 0.03 -6.15 -10.06
CA SER A 171 -0.49 -5.00 -10.77
C SER A 171 -0.93 -3.96 -9.75
N LEU A 172 -0.57 -2.72 -10.01
CA LEU A 172 -0.97 -1.55 -9.24
C LEU A 172 -2.31 -0.96 -9.72
N GLY A 173 -2.94 -1.59 -10.72
CA GLY A 173 -4.14 -1.09 -11.39
C GLY A 173 -3.86 0.13 -12.28
N MET A 174 -4.85 0.48 -13.11
CA MET A 174 -4.75 1.71 -13.90
C MET A 174 -4.80 2.92 -12.97
N PRO A 175 -3.90 3.90 -13.13
CA PRO A 175 -3.91 5.08 -12.27
C PRO A 175 -5.18 5.89 -12.47
N GLU A 176 -5.81 6.30 -11.38
CA GLU A 176 -6.92 7.23 -11.39
C GLU A 176 -6.58 8.51 -10.62
N GLY A 177 -7.01 9.65 -11.19
CA GLY A 177 -6.87 10.96 -10.57
C GLY A 177 -5.43 11.29 -10.16
N LYS A 178 -5.20 11.48 -8.86
CA LYS A 178 -3.89 11.90 -8.32
C LYS A 178 -2.84 10.79 -8.29
N GLN A 179 -3.26 9.53 -8.37
CA GLN A 179 -2.30 8.42 -8.46
C GLN A 179 -1.53 8.48 -9.79
N GLU A 180 -2.13 9.03 -10.83
CA GLU A 180 -1.51 9.20 -12.15
C GLU A 180 -0.21 10.01 -12.08
N GLU A 181 -0.23 11.13 -11.37
CA GLU A 181 0.94 11.99 -11.18
C GLU A 181 2.03 11.29 -10.37
N GLN A 182 1.65 10.66 -9.26
CA GLN A 182 2.60 9.90 -8.46
C GLN A 182 3.29 8.80 -9.29
N ARG A 183 2.50 8.03 -10.04
CA ARG A 183 2.99 6.88 -10.80
C ARG A 183 3.83 7.28 -12.02
N SER A 184 3.73 8.52 -12.48
CA SER A 184 4.63 9.05 -13.50
C SER A 184 6.07 9.22 -13.00
N HIS A 185 6.24 9.56 -11.72
CA HIS A 185 7.54 9.69 -11.07
C HIS A 185 8.01 8.36 -10.47
N HIS A 186 7.06 7.52 -10.06
CA HIS A 186 7.29 6.25 -9.38
C HIS A 186 6.43 5.14 -10.01
N PRO A 187 6.80 4.62 -11.20
CA PRO A 187 5.97 3.66 -11.93
C PRO A 187 5.75 2.34 -11.20
N ASP A 188 6.66 2.00 -10.27
CA ASP A 188 6.72 0.70 -9.60
C ASP A 188 6.13 0.70 -8.19
N TYR A 189 5.60 1.82 -7.70
CA TYR A 189 4.81 1.82 -6.47
C TYR A 189 3.80 2.96 -6.41
N THR A 190 2.75 2.76 -5.62
CA THR A 190 1.75 3.77 -5.28
C THR A 190 1.74 3.97 -3.78
N THR A 191 1.41 5.18 -3.34
CA THR A 191 1.24 5.47 -1.91
C THR A 191 0.00 6.30 -1.69
N TRP A 192 -0.70 6.04 -0.60
CA TRP A 192 -1.87 6.83 -0.25
C TRP A 192 -2.14 6.77 1.24
N ARG A 193 -3.00 7.70 1.68
CA ARG A 193 -3.56 7.69 3.02
C ARG A 193 -4.98 7.15 2.93
N PRO A 194 -5.25 5.93 3.39
CA PRO A 194 -6.63 5.45 3.46
C PRO A 194 -7.41 6.35 4.45
N GLY A 195 -8.66 6.65 4.09
CA GLY A 195 -9.59 7.37 4.96
C GLY A 195 -10.15 6.47 6.07
N GLY A 196 -11.14 6.98 6.80
CA GLY A 196 -11.95 6.17 7.73
C GLY A 196 -11.37 5.98 9.13
N CYS A 197 -10.21 6.56 9.44
CA CYS A 197 -9.63 6.52 10.78
C CYS A 197 -9.65 7.90 11.45
N THR A 198 -10.57 8.09 12.41
CA THR A 198 -10.77 9.39 13.09
C THR A 198 -9.59 9.78 13.99
N PHE A 199 -8.78 8.80 14.44
CA PHE A 199 -7.77 8.98 15.47
C PHE A 199 -6.41 8.35 15.12
N CYS A 200 -6.10 8.21 13.84
CA CYS A 200 -4.80 7.71 13.40
C CYS A 200 -4.28 8.43 12.16
N LEU A 201 -2.96 8.39 11.99
CA LEU A 201 -2.30 8.69 10.73
C LEU A 201 -1.97 7.35 10.09
N MET A 202 -2.63 7.06 8.97
CA MET A 202 -2.38 5.84 8.21
C MET A 202 -1.68 6.19 6.89
N GLY A 203 -0.62 5.45 6.58
CA GLY A 203 0.01 5.44 5.27
C GLY A 203 0.02 4.02 4.71
N ARG A 204 -0.08 3.92 3.39
CA ARG A 204 0.03 2.67 2.67
C ARG A 204 0.89 2.87 1.43
N ALA A 205 1.86 2.00 1.25
CA ALA A 205 2.60 1.84 0.01
C ALA A 205 2.28 0.46 -0.58
N THR A 206 2.00 0.42 -1.88
CA THR A 206 1.88 -0.82 -2.63
C THR A 206 2.87 -0.77 -3.78
N TYR A 207 3.73 -1.77 -3.88
CA TYR A 207 4.77 -1.83 -4.90
C TYR A 207 4.58 -3.03 -5.82
N ALA A 208 5.08 -2.90 -7.04
CA ALA A 208 5.06 -3.97 -8.02
C ALA A 208 6.09 -5.03 -7.66
N ASP A 209 5.77 -6.31 -7.85
CA ASP A 209 6.70 -7.41 -7.51
C ASP A 209 8.01 -7.37 -8.32
N SER A 210 8.01 -6.67 -9.45
CA SER A 210 9.18 -6.40 -10.27
C SER A 210 10.15 -5.34 -9.69
N MET A 211 9.77 -4.64 -8.62
CA MET A 211 10.58 -3.59 -8.01
C MET A 211 11.87 -4.19 -7.42
N PRO A 212 13.05 -3.57 -7.65
CA PRO A 212 14.30 -4.05 -7.07
C PRO A 212 14.24 -4.17 -5.55
N SER A 213 14.78 -5.26 -4.99
CA SER A 213 14.71 -5.52 -3.54
C SER A 213 15.34 -4.41 -2.69
N GLU A 214 16.34 -3.70 -3.23
CA GLU A 214 16.96 -2.55 -2.57
C GLU A 214 16.02 -1.36 -2.44
N ASP A 215 15.16 -1.13 -3.42
CA ASP A 215 14.17 -0.06 -3.38
C ASP A 215 12.96 -0.46 -2.52
N VAL A 216 12.57 -1.74 -2.55
CA VAL A 216 11.57 -2.29 -1.63
C VAL A 216 12.02 -2.11 -0.18
N ALA A 217 13.28 -2.41 0.13
CA ALA A 217 13.85 -2.21 1.46
C ALA A 217 13.75 -0.73 1.87
N LYS A 218 14.10 0.22 0.98
CA LYS A 218 14.00 1.66 1.27
C LYS A 218 12.58 2.10 1.64
N ILE A 219 11.56 1.65 0.90
CA ILE A 219 10.15 2.04 1.15
C ILE A 219 9.50 1.26 2.30
N SER A 220 10.24 0.35 2.95
CA SER A 220 9.77 -0.42 4.11
C SER A 220 10.75 -0.41 5.27
N ASP A 221 11.72 0.51 5.29
CA ASP A 221 12.74 0.63 6.35
C ASP A 221 12.21 1.46 7.53
N PHE A 222 11.32 0.85 8.31
CA PHE A 222 10.70 1.52 9.45
C PHE A 222 11.70 1.85 10.56
N GLN A 223 11.74 3.11 10.98
CA GLN A 223 12.50 3.59 12.13
C GLN A 223 11.83 3.23 13.46
N LEU A 224 11.98 1.97 13.86
CA LEU A 224 11.39 1.45 15.11
C LEU A 224 11.99 2.05 16.39
N SER A 225 13.13 2.74 16.29
CA SER A 225 13.81 3.34 17.44
C SER A 225 12.89 4.35 18.18
N CYS A 226 11.98 4.99 17.45
CA CYS A 226 11.07 5.95 18.06
C CYS A 226 10.05 5.34 19.01
N ALA A 227 9.80 4.04 18.92
CA ALA A 227 8.91 3.32 19.82
C ALA A 227 9.42 3.26 21.26
N THR A 228 10.72 3.44 21.50
CA THR A 228 11.36 3.32 22.83
C THR A 228 12.21 4.54 23.23
N ARG A 229 12.40 5.51 22.33
CA ARG A 229 13.13 6.76 22.62
C ARG A 229 12.25 7.70 23.45
N TRP A 230 12.86 8.72 24.06
CA TRP A 230 12.12 9.67 24.90
C TRP A 230 11.09 10.51 24.14
N SER A 231 11.32 10.78 22.86
CA SER A 231 10.39 11.45 21.95
C SER A 231 9.63 10.42 21.11
N SER A 232 8.30 10.42 21.09
CA SER A 232 7.56 9.56 20.17
C SER A 232 7.81 9.92 18.71
N CYS A 233 7.53 8.99 17.79
CA CYS A 233 7.22 9.39 16.41
C CYS A 233 5.90 10.17 16.41
N LEU A 234 5.86 11.28 15.68
CA LEU A 234 4.65 12.10 15.54
C LEU A 234 4.03 12.06 14.15
N THR A 235 4.82 11.72 13.14
CA THR A 235 4.38 11.67 11.74
C THR A 235 4.74 10.35 11.09
N LEU A 236 4.19 10.11 9.92
CA LEU A 236 4.50 8.92 9.13
C LEU A 236 5.94 8.93 8.63
N GLU A 237 6.51 10.11 8.37
CA GLU A 237 7.90 10.26 7.89
C GLU A 237 8.95 10.01 8.96
N GLU A 238 8.61 10.28 10.23
CA GLU A 238 9.47 9.89 11.35
C GLU A 238 9.48 8.36 11.54
N LEU A 239 8.38 7.69 11.19
CA LEU A 239 8.27 6.23 11.23
C LEU A 239 8.90 5.57 10.00
N ASP A 240 8.69 6.14 8.82
CA ASP A 240 9.19 5.66 7.54
C ASP A 240 9.79 6.85 6.77
N PRO A 241 11.12 6.96 6.69
CA PRO A 241 11.77 8.08 6.02
C PRO A 241 11.41 8.20 4.53
N ALA A 242 11.05 7.09 3.87
CA ALA A 242 10.61 7.14 2.48
C ALA A 242 9.29 7.91 2.34
N ALA A 243 8.47 7.99 3.39
CA ALA A 243 7.23 8.76 3.36
C ALA A 243 7.43 10.25 3.11
N HIS A 244 8.64 10.80 3.31
CA HIS A 244 8.96 12.16 2.87
C HIS A 244 8.82 12.37 1.37
N SER A 245 9.17 11.38 0.54
CA SER A 245 9.04 11.48 -0.92
C SER A 245 7.65 11.12 -1.43
N TRP A 246 6.76 10.68 -0.54
CA TRP A 246 5.41 10.26 -0.91
C TRP A 246 4.42 11.43 -0.93
N HIS A 247 4.81 12.58 -0.38
CA HIS A 247 3.98 13.79 -0.34
C HIS A 247 2.58 13.52 0.24
N LEU A 248 2.47 12.58 1.20
CA LEU A 248 1.20 12.09 1.75
C LEU A 248 0.35 13.18 2.46
N TYR A 249 0.96 14.31 2.80
CA TYR A 249 0.31 15.44 3.46
C TYR A 249 -0.08 16.57 2.49
N GLU A 250 0.25 16.44 1.21
CA GLU A 250 -0.15 17.40 0.17
C GLU A 250 -1.61 17.14 -0.27
N SER A 251 -2.37 18.22 -0.46
CA SER A 251 -3.84 18.24 -0.53
C SER A 251 -4.49 17.21 -1.47
N PRO A 252 -5.72 16.69 -1.23
CA PRO A 252 -6.95 17.43 -0.87
C PRO A 252 -7.09 17.84 0.61
N TRP A 253 -6.09 17.57 1.43
CA TRP A 253 -5.94 17.92 2.85
C TRP A 253 -5.11 19.19 3.20
N GLY A 254 -4.70 20.03 2.23
CA GLY A 254 -3.94 21.29 2.42
C GLY A 254 -2.99 21.64 1.24
N ASP A 255 -3.15 22.83 0.64
CA ASP A 255 -2.59 23.24 -0.67
C ASP A 255 -1.04 23.26 -0.79
N PRO A 256 -0.44 22.81 -1.91
CA PRO A 256 0.86 23.30 -2.34
C PRO A 256 0.75 24.59 -3.18
N PRO A 257 1.66 25.57 -3.00
CA PRO A 257 1.62 26.84 -3.72
C PRO A 257 1.90 26.72 -5.23
N LYS A 258 1.40 27.74 -5.95
CA LYS A 258 1.26 27.88 -7.41
C LYS A 258 2.54 27.65 -8.25
N LYS A 259 2.43 26.74 -9.24
CA LYS A 259 2.81 26.72 -10.69
C LYS A 259 3.89 27.70 -11.24
N PRO A 260 4.38 27.54 -12.50
CA PRO A 260 4.84 26.36 -13.26
C PRO A 260 6.13 26.66 -14.10
N SER A 261 6.84 25.67 -14.66
CA SER A 261 7.47 25.81 -15.99
C SER A 261 8.11 24.51 -16.48
N SER A 262 7.51 23.88 -17.49
CA SER A 262 8.20 23.09 -18.52
C SER A 262 7.13 22.45 -19.40
N GLN A 263 7.25 22.59 -20.72
CA GLN A 263 6.47 21.86 -21.73
C GLN A 263 6.88 20.37 -21.76
N GLN A 264 6.83 19.68 -20.61
CA GLN A 264 6.89 18.22 -20.57
C GLN A 264 5.50 17.66 -20.87
N MET A 265 5.46 16.44 -21.44
CA MET A 265 4.22 15.67 -21.61
C MET A 265 3.34 15.82 -20.36
N PRO A 266 2.00 15.91 -20.50
CA PRO A 266 1.12 15.95 -19.34
C PRO A 266 1.46 14.80 -18.41
N VAL A 267 1.84 15.13 -17.18
CA VAL A 267 2.43 14.23 -16.17
C VAL A 267 1.62 12.93 -16.02
N GLY A 268 0.32 12.96 -16.28
CA GLY A 268 -0.54 11.78 -16.20
C GLY A 268 -0.34 10.68 -17.23
N CYS A 269 -0.18 10.97 -18.53
CA CYS A 269 0.10 9.90 -19.51
C CYS A 269 1.61 9.61 -19.62
N ALA A 270 2.43 10.10 -18.69
CA ALA A 270 3.87 9.88 -18.70
C ALA A 270 4.27 8.55 -18.04
N LEU A 271 3.31 7.70 -17.66
CA LEU A 271 3.64 6.35 -17.23
C LEU A 271 4.34 5.60 -18.37
N PRO A 272 5.47 4.94 -18.08
CA PRO A 272 6.15 4.14 -19.09
C PRO A 272 5.26 2.97 -19.53
N LEU A 273 5.35 2.61 -20.81
CA LEU A 273 4.48 1.58 -21.40
C LEU A 273 4.63 0.21 -20.74
N TYR A 274 5.79 -0.13 -20.15
CA TYR A 274 5.93 -1.35 -19.38
C TYR A 274 5.04 -1.34 -18.12
N ALA A 275 4.88 -0.20 -17.44
CA ALA A 275 4.04 -0.11 -16.26
C ALA A 275 2.56 -0.22 -16.65
N LEU A 276 2.15 0.46 -17.73
CA LEU A 276 0.82 0.30 -18.30
C LEU A 276 0.57 -1.16 -18.74
N GLY A 277 1.56 -1.80 -19.35
CA GLY A 277 1.51 -3.21 -19.74
C GLY A 277 1.33 -4.16 -18.56
N ARG A 278 2.04 -3.90 -17.45
CA ARG A 278 1.92 -4.64 -16.19
C ARG A 278 0.55 -4.44 -15.56
N ASP A 279 0.03 -3.22 -15.53
CA ASP A 279 -1.14 -2.93 -14.72
C ASP A 279 -2.49 -3.10 -15.44
N ALA A 280 -2.46 -3.06 -16.77
CA ALA A 280 -3.64 -3.30 -17.59
C ALA A 280 -4.21 -4.69 -17.33
N SER A 281 -5.53 -4.78 -17.26
CA SER A 281 -6.23 -6.07 -17.22
C SER A 281 -6.27 -6.72 -18.60
N ARG A 282 -6.35 -5.90 -19.66
CA ARG A 282 -6.36 -6.35 -21.06
C ARG A 282 -5.59 -5.40 -21.95
N ILE A 283 -4.95 -5.95 -22.98
CA ILE A 283 -4.28 -5.16 -24.00
C ILE A 283 -4.62 -5.72 -25.37
N VAL A 284 -5.05 -4.86 -26.29
CA VAL A 284 -5.47 -5.24 -27.64
C VAL A 284 -4.76 -4.36 -28.67
N SER A 285 -4.10 -4.98 -29.63
CA SER A 285 -3.58 -4.31 -30.83
C SER A 285 -4.71 -4.11 -31.83
N VAL A 286 -4.86 -2.89 -32.33
CA VAL A 286 -5.91 -2.51 -33.28
C VAL A 286 -5.36 -1.65 -34.42
N GLU A 287 -6.02 -1.69 -35.56
CA GLU A 287 -5.77 -0.81 -36.71
C GLU A 287 -6.95 0.14 -36.89
N ALA A 288 -6.70 1.45 -36.96
CA ALA A 288 -7.73 2.44 -37.20
C ALA A 288 -8.23 2.39 -38.66
N LEU A 289 -9.54 2.25 -38.85
CA LEU A 289 -10.17 2.19 -40.18
C LEU A 289 -10.61 3.57 -40.70
N GLU A 290 -10.75 4.53 -39.78
CA GLU A 290 -11.12 5.92 -40.04
C GLU A 290 -10.38 6.86 -39.08
N ASP A 291 -10.22 8.11 -39.49
CA ASP A 291 -9.67 9.14 -38.62
C ASP A 291 -10.65 9.43 -37.47
N GLY A 292 -10.13 9.84 -36.32
CA GLY A 292 -10.92 10.22 -35.16
C GLY A 292 -11.89 11.35 -35.50
N VAL A 293 -13.17 11.15 -35.21
CA VAL A 293 -14.22 12.15 -35.41
C VAL A 293 -14.64 12.72 -34.05
N SER A 294 -14.48 14.03 -33.86
CA SER A 294 -14.95 14.71 -32.65
C SER A 294 -16.47 14.63 -32.54
N LEU A 295 -16.94 14.18 -31.38
CA LEU A 295 -18.37 14.10 -31.03
C LEU A 295 -18.84 15.34 -30.26
N GLY A 296 -17.95 16.32 -30.06
CA GLY A 296 -18.20 17.48 -29.21
C GLY A 296 -17.91 17.19 -27.73
N LYS A 297 -18.45 18.06 -26.86
CA LYS A 297 -18.27 18.01 -25.41
C LYS A 297 -19.56 17.59 -24.71
N ASP A 298 -19.45 16.82 -23.64
CA ASP A 298 -20.58 16.51 -22.76
C ASP A 298 -20.91 17.67 -21.79
N SER A 299 -21.85 17.43 -20.87
CA SER A 299 -22.26 18.39 -19.85
C SER A 299 -21.13 18.81 -18.90
N ASP A 300 -20.13 17.95 -18.73
CA ASP A 300 -18.97 18.18 -17.88
C ASP A 300 -17.81 18.82 -18.67
N GLY A 301 -18.05 19.12 -19.95
CA GLY A 301 -17.08 19.71 -20.86
C GLY A 301 -16.07 18.72 -21.42
N ILE A 302 -16.19 17.42 -21.13
CA ILE A 302 -15.29 16.37 -21.60
C ILE A 302 -15.52 16.18 -23.09
N GLU A 303 -14.46 16.32 -23.88
CA GLU A 303 -14.48 16.12 -25.32
C GLU A 303 -14.29 14.64 -25.65
N TYR A 304 -15.05 14.12 -26.62
CA TYR A 304 -14.94 12.74 -27.08
C TYR A 304 -14.60 12.68 -28.56
N GLU A 305 -13.78 11.72 -28.93
CA GLU A 305 -13.56 11.33 -30.33
C GLU A 305 -13.95 9.87 -30.55
N SER A 306 -14.56 9.60 -31.70
CA SER A 306 -14.94 8.26 -32.12
C SER A 306 -14.12 7.81 -33.32
N SER A 307 -13.66 6.56 -33.32
CA SER A 307 -13.09 5.91 -34.49
C SER A 307 -13.47 4.43 -34.51
N ARG A 308 -13.66 3.88 -35.72
CA ARG A 308 -13.78 2.45 -35.95
C ARG A 308 -12.40 1.83 -36.11
N VAL A 309 -12.16 0.77 -35.37
CA VAL A 309 -10.90 0.03 -35.40
C VAL A 309 -11.14 -1.43 -35.73
N ARG A 310 -10.16 -2.07 -36.38
CA ARG A 310 -10.11 -3.52 -36.58
C ARG A 310 -9.20 -4.12 -35.52
N VAL A 311 -9.69 -5.12 -34.81
CA VAL A 311 -8.88 -5.86 -33.83
C VAL A 311 -7.87 -6.74 -34.57
N ILE A 312 -6.59 -6.58 -34.26
CA ILE A 312 -5.51 -7.38 -34.84
C ILE A 312 -5.24 -8.58 -33.93
N ALA A 313 -4.88 -8.33 -32.68
CA ALA A 313 -4.52 -9.36 -31.71
C ALA A 313 -4.78 -8.91 -30.26
N GLY A 314 -5.08 -9.87 -29.39
CA GLY A 314 -4.97 -9.69 -27.94
C GLY A 314 -3.52 -9.92 -27.49
N LEU A 315 -2.96 -8.97 -26.75
CA LEU A 315 -1.61 -9.05 -26.20
C LEU A 315 -1.60 -9.46 -24.72
N LYS A 316 -2.66 -9.14 -23.98
CA LYS A 316 -2.81 -9.47 -22.56
C LYS A 316 -4.27 -9.68 -22.21
N GLY A 317 -4.53 -10.66 -21.34
CA GLY A 317 -5.86 -11.03 -20.88
C GLY A 317 -6.74 -11.58 -21.99
N ASP A 318 -7.91 -12.08 -21.63
CA ASP A 318 -8.90 -12.51 -22.61
C ASP A 318 -9.50 -11.28 -23.31
N SER A 319 -9.23 -11.14 -24.61
CA SER A 319 -9.87 -10.10 -25.41
C SER A 319 -11.37 -10.44 -25.55
N PRO A 320 -12.27 -9.50 -25.23
CA PRO A 320 -13.71 -9.70 -25.46
C PRO A 320 -14.06 -9.75 -26.95
N TRP A 321 -13.12 -9.39 -27.83
CA TRP A 321 -13.34 -9.28 -29.27
C TRP A 321 -12.54 -10.32 -30.03
N ARG A 322 -13.14 -10.82 -31.12
CA ARG A 322 -12.45 -11.72 -32.04
C ARG A 322 -11.44 -10.95 -32.88
N SER A 323 -10.34 -11.59 -33.25
CA SER A 323 -9.43 -11.06 -34.28
C SER A 323 -10.20 -10.75 -35.57
N ASN A 324 -9.82 -9.66 -36.23
CA ASN A 324 -10.47 -9.03 -37.38
C ASN A 324 -11.89 -8.48 -37.15
N SER A 325 -12.43 -8.54 -35.93
CA SER A 325 -13.69 -7.85 -35.64
C SER A 325 -13.51 -6.34 -35.67
N ILE A 326 -14.57 -5.62 -36.03
CA ILE A 326 -14.58 -4.16 -36.06
C ILE A 326 -15.26 -3.66 -34.78
N GLN A 327 -14.57 -2.78 -34.07
CA GLN A 327 -15.05 -2.18 -32.83
C GLN A 327 -15.12 -0.67 -32.97
N LYS A 328 -16.04 -0.05 -32.23
CA LYS A 328 -16.09 1.40 -32.08
C LYS A 328 -15.31 1.79 -30.82
N VAL A 329 -14.26 2.58 -30.98
CA VAL A 329 -13.49 3.15 -29.88
C VAL A 329 -13.93 4.59 -29.70
N LEU A 330 -14.32 4.93 -28.47
CA LEU A 330 -14.57 6.27 -28.00
C LEU A 330 -13.38 6.66 -27.12
N SER A 331 -12.53 7.54 -27.63
CA SER A 331 -11.53 8.17 -26.78
C SER A 331 -12.17 9.36 -26.07
N SER A 332 -12.02 9.42 -24.75
CA SER A 332 -12.41 10.58 -23.97
C SER A 332 -11.19 11.43 -23.62
N GLY A 333 -11.39 12.73 -23.61
CA GLY A 333 -10.57 13.63 -22.82
C GLY A 333 -10.61 13.24 -21.35
N ALA A 334 -9.68 13.78 -20.56
CA ALA A 334 -9.67 13.58 -19.13
C ALA A 334 -9.47 14.94 -18.43
N PRO A 335 -10.23 15.26 -17.38
CA PRO A 335 -9.92 16.41 -16.55
C PRO A 335 -8.60 16.16 -15.81
N PHE A 336 -7.68 17.12 -15.86
CA PHE A 336 -6.46 17.11 -15.06
C PHE A 336 -6.09 18.51 -14.59
N ASP A 337 -6.00 18.70 -13.28
CA ASP A 337 -5.61 19.98 -12.66
C ASP A 337 -6.38 21.19 -13.21
N GLY A 338 -7.72 21.02 -13.31
CA GLY A 338 -8.63 22.06 -13.83
C GLY A 338 -8.53 22.33 -15.34
N LYS A 339 -7.75 21.55 -16.10
CA LYS A 339 -7.69 21.60 -17.56
C LYS A 339 -8.25 20.31 -18.16
N LEU A 340 -9.08 20.44 -19.18
CA LEU A 340 -9.58 19.30 -19.96
C LEU A 340 -8.53 18.90 -21.00
N ARG A 341 -8.03 17.67 -20.90
CA ARG A 341 -7.20 17.05 -21.94
C ARG A 341 -8.07 16.73 -23.15
N LYS A 342 -7.50 16.81 -24.34
CA LYS A 342 -8.16 16.34 -25.56
C LYS A 342 -8.18 14.80 -25.58
N PRO A 343 -9.15 14.18 -26.25
CA PRO A 343 -9.11 12.74 -26.53
C PRO A 343 -7.92 12.38 -27.44
N ALA A 344 -7.56 11.09 -27.46
CA ALA A 344 -6.57 10.56 -28.38
C ALA A 344 -7.13 10.55 -29.80
N HIS A 345 -6.42 11.21 -30.73
CA HIS A 345 -6.80 11.24 -32.14
C HIS A 345 -6.21 10.03 -32.88
N LEU A 346 -7.09 9.12 -33.30
CA LEU A 346 -6.70 7.95 -34.10
C LEU A 346 -6.60 8.35 -35.56
N VAL A 347 -5.49 7.97 -36.21
CA VAL A 347 -5.26 8.25 -37.63
C VAL A 347 -5.48 6.97 -38.41
N LYS A 348 -6.27 7.06 -39.48
CA LYS A 348 -6.57 5.94 -40.37
C LYS A 348 -5.30 5.21 -40.80
N THR A 349 -5.41 3.88 -40.91
CA THR A 349 -4.35 2.90 -41.24
C THR A 349 -3.19 2.80 -40.25
N ARG A 350 -3.18 3.58 -39.16
CA ARG A 350 -2.20 3.41 -38.08
C ARG A 350 -2.66 2.36 -37.08
N ARG A 351 -1.68 1.76 -36.41
CA ARG A 351 -1.90 0.78 -35.35
C ARG A 351 -1.76 1.41 -33.98
N TYR A 352 -2.53 0.88 -33.04
CA TYR A 352 -2.62 1.36 -31.67
C TYR A 352 -2.76 0.19 -30.71
N LEU A 353 -2.26 0.38 -29.49
CA LEU A 353 -2.51 -0.49 -28.35
C LEU A 353 -3.62 0.13 -27.51
N LEU A 354 -4.71 -0.61 -27.35
CA LEU A 354 -5.78 -0.30 -26.42
C LEU A 354 -5.44 -0.98 -25.09
N ILE A 355 -5.25 -0.17 -24.04
CA ILE A 355 -4.81 -0.57 -22.70
C ILE A 355 -5.99 -0.40 -21.76
N LEU A 356 -6.60 -1.51 -21.34
CA LEU A 356 -7.84 -1.52 -20.57
C LEU A 356 -7.61 -1.90 -19.11
N GLY A 357 -8.24 -1.16 -18.20
CA GLY A 357 -8.29 -1.43 -16.77
C GLY A 357 -9.31 -2.52 -16.41
N LYS A 358 -9.48 -2.74 -15.09
CA LYS A 358 -10.37 -3.77 -14.54
C LYS A 358 -11.85 -3.36 -14.57
N GLU A 359 -12.11 -2.06 -14.39
CA GLU A 359 -13.45 -1.47 -14.33
C GLU A 359 -13.99 -1.00 -15.67
N ASP A 360 -13.21 -1.16 -16.74
CA ASP A 360 -13.69 -0.95 -18.10
C ASP A 360 -14.65 -2.08 -18.46
N ASP A 361 -15.90 -1.96 -17.98
CA ASP A 361 -17.02 -2.66 -18.57
C ASP A 361 -16.96 -2.34 -20.05
N VAL A 362 -16.80 -3.39 -20.85
CA VAL A 362 -16.83 -3.28 -22.31
C VAL A 362 -18.25 -3.65 -22.72
N PRO A 363 -19.17 -2.67 -22.88
CA PRO A 363 -20.34 -2.88 -23.70
C PRO A 363 -19.93 -3.54 -25.02
N ARG A 364 -20.67 -4.54 -25.47
CA ARG A 364 -20.33 -5.30 -26.68
C ARG A 364 -20.22 -4.42 -27.94
N ASP A 365 -20.78 -3.21 -27.91
CA ASP A 365 -20.91 -2.30 -29.04
C ASP A 365 -19.86 -1.18 -29.08
N LYS A 366 -19.24 -0.83 -27.95
CA LYS A 366 -18.25 0.26 -27.90
C LYS A 366 -17.27 0.14 -26.74
N VAL A 367 -16.09 0.71 -26.94
CA VAL A 367 -14.99 0.77 -25.97
C VAL A 367 -14.78 2.22 -25.61
N VAL A 368 -14.90 2.59 -24.34
CA VAL A 368 -14.59 3.94 -23.88
C VAL A 368 -13.24 3.91 -23.19
N LEU A 369 -12.30 4.72 -23.63
CA LEU A 369 -10.96 4.82 -23.04
C LEU A 369 -10.57 6.28 -22.86
N GLY A 370 -10.01 6.60 -21.70
CA GLY A 370 -9.30 7.86 -21.52
C GLY A 370 -8.09 7.94 -22.45
N ILE A 371 -7.59 9.15 -22.69
CA ILE A 371 -6.41 9.41 -23.53
C ILE A 371 -5.19 8.51 -23.20
N CYS A 372 -4.95 8.18 -21.93
CA CYS A 372 -3.79 7.35 -21.55
C CYS A 372 -3.99 5.84 -21.79
N GLY A 373 -5.23 5.41 -22.09
CA GLY A 373 -5.53 4.02 -22.47
C GLY A 373 -5.25 3.71 -23.95
N ILE A 374 -4.73 4.67 -24.72
CA ILE A 374 -4.46 4.52 -26.16
C ILE A 374 -3.02 4.93 -26.43
N ALA A 375 -2.20 3.97 -26.86
CA ALA A 375 -0.82 4.21 -27.26
C ALA A 375 -0.62 3.88 -28.75
N GLY A 376 0.22 4.63 -29.45
CA GLY A 376 0.63 4.26 -30.81
C GLY A 376 1.41 2.93 -30.78
N GLU A 377 1.17 2.06 -31.76
CA GLU A 377 1.87 0.77 -31.86
C GLU A 377 3.03 0.86 -32.87
N ASP A 378 4.23 0.60 -32.38
CA ASP A 378 5.48 0.46 -33.09
C ASP A 378 6.34 -0.62 -32.41
N ALA A 379 7.54 -0.89 -32.93
CA ALA A 379 8.39 -1.95 -32.36
C ALA A 379 8.85 -1.68 -30.92
N ALA A 380 9.06 -0.41 -30.55
CA ALA A 380 9.54 -0.05 -29.22
C ALA A 380 8.43 -0.15 -28.18
N SER A 381 7.24 0.35 -28.51
CA SER A 381 6.04 0.25 -27.67
C SER A 381 5.59 -1.20 -27.49
N ASP A 382 5.63 -2.04 -28.53
CA ASP A 382 5.32 -3.49 -28.41
C ASP A 382 6.32 -4.18 -27.46
N GLN A 383 7.63 -3.87 -27.57
CA GLN A 383 8.63 -4.42 -26.67
C GLN A 383 8.40 -4.01 -25.21
N GLU A 384 8.14 -2.73 -24.94
CA GLU A 384 7.90 -2.24 -23.59
C GLU A 384 6.60 -2.79 -23.00
N VAL A 385 5.52 -2.86 -23.78
CA VAL A 385 4.28 -3.48 -23.33
C VAL A 385 4.48 -4.96 -23.02
N ARG A 386 5.15 -5.72 -23.89
CA ARG A 386 5.45 -7.14 -23.62
C ARG A 386 6.31 -7.32 -22.38
N ARG A 387 7.29 -6.45 -22.16
CA ARG A 387 8.08 -6.42 -20.93
C ARG A 387 7.17 -6.25 -19.70
N GLY A 388 6.23 -5.31 -19.77
CA GLY A 388 5.21 -5.10 -18.74
C GLY A 388 4.30 -6.32 -18.50
N VAL A 389 3.82 -6.94 -19.58
CA VAL A 389 2.97 -8.15 -19.52
C VAL A 389 3.68 -9.29 -18.78
N VAL A 390 4.98 -9.47 -18.99
CA VAL A 390 5.77 -10.51 -18.31
C VAL A 390 5.98 -10.20 -16.82
N MET A 391 5.88 -8.95 -16.40
CA MET A 391 5.97 -8.53 -14.99
C MET A 391 4.69 -8.78 -14.20
N ASP A 392 3.55 -8.94 -14.87
CA ASP A 392 2.25 -9.23 -14.23
C ASP A 392 2.11 -10.73 -14.01
N ASP A 393 2.52 -11.21 -12.84
CA ASP A 393 2.40 -12.61 -12.48
C ASP A 393 0.95 -12.97 -12.11
N GLN A 394 0.53 -14.17 -12.53
CA GLN A 394 -0.80 -14.68 -12.23
C GLN A 394 -0.74 -15.50 -10.93
N LEU A 395 -1.24 -14.94 -9.82
CA LEU A 395 -1.37 -15.69 -8.58
C LEU A 395 -2.41 -16.81 -8.70
N LYS A 396 -2.12 -17.93 -8.04
CA LYS A 396 -3.16 -18.91 -7.71
C LYS A 396 -4.01 -18.34 -6.57
N GLY A 397 -5.27 -18.03 -6.87
CA GLY A 397 -6.24 -17.55 -5.87
C GLY A 397 -6.25 -16.04 -5.70
N PHE A 398 -6.56 -15.57 -4.49
CA PHE A 398 -6.71 -14.13 -4.20
C PHE A 398 -5.39 -13.49 -3.78
N GLU A 399 -5.20 -12.27 -4.24
CA GLU A 399 -4.14 -11.36 -3.78
C GLU A 399 -4.29 -11.13 -2.26
N PRO A 400 -3.22 -11.28 -1.46
CA PRO A 400 -3.27 -10.96 -0.05
C PRO A 400 -3.62 -9.49 0.19
N ILE A 401 -4.63 -9.23 1.02
CA ILE A 401 -5.06 -7.88 1.37
C ILE A 401 -4.61 -7.52 2.79
N VAL A 402 -4.40 -6.22 3.01
CA VAL A 402 -4.16 -5.65 4.34
C VAL A 402 -5.47 -5.09 4.86
N SER A 403 -5.98 -5.70 5.92
CA SER A 403 -7.12 -5.20 6.71
C SER A 403 -6.64 -4.65 8.06
N PHE A 404 -7.55 -4.06 8.85
CA PHE A 404 -7.25 -3.72 10.25
C PHE A 404 -6.85 -4.93 11.10
N GLY A 405 -7.33 -6.14 10.74
CA GLY A 405 -6.93 -7.39 11.40
C GLY A 405 -5.59 -7.94 10.92
N GLY A 406 -4.97 -7.29 9.93
CA GLY A 406 -3.73 -7.73 9.31
C GLY A 406 -3.88 -8.30 7.92
N PHE A 407 -2.87 -9.06 7.50
CA PHE A 407 -2.84 -9.75 6.22
C PHE A 407 -3.75 -10.97 6.22
N ALA A 408 -4.58 -11.09 5.18
CA ALA A 408 -5.42 -12.26 4.97
C ALA A 408 -5.68 -12.50 3.48
N ARG A 409 -5.95 -13.76 3.13
CA ARG A 409 -6.46 -14.14 1.81
C ARG A 409 -7.99 -14.20 1.87
N ARG A 410 -8.67 -13.05 1.85
CA ARG A 410 -10.15 -12.99 1.76
C ARG A 410 -10.59 -12.55 0.38
N ARG A 411 -11.72 -13.10 -0.07
CA ARG A 411 -12.53 -12.49 -1.13
C ARG A 411 -13.05 -11.18 -0.56
N LEU A 412 -12.70 -10.04 -1.18
CA LEU A 412 -13.27 -8.75 -0.82
C LEU A 412 -14.80 -8.88 -0.87
N GLU A 413 -15.46 -8.67 0.26
CA GLU A 413 -16.90 -8.42 0.21
C GLU A 413 -17.10 -6.98 -0.29
N PRO A 414 -18.24 -6.66 -0.93
CA PRO A 414 -18.48 -5.34 -1.51
C PRO A 414 -18.32 -4.15 -0.55
N TRP A 415 -18.32 -4.40 0.76
CA TRP A 415 -18.20 -3.40 1.82
C TRP A 415 -16.74 -3.08 2.21
N ASP A 416 -15.75 -3.83 1.69
CA ASP A 416 -14.31 -3.62 1.92
C ASP A 416 -13.68 -2.62 0.92
N GLN A 417 -14.44 -2.18 -0.10
CA GLN A 417 -14.09 -1.11 -1.06
C GLN A 417 -14.66 0.22 -0.58
#